data_AF-A0A3P7MGZ4-F1
#
_entry.id   AF-A0A3P7MGZ4-F1
#
_cell.length_a   1.000
_cell.length_b   1.000
_cell.length_c   1.000
_cell.angle_alpha   90.00
_cell.angle_beta   90.00
_cell.angle_gamma   90.00
#
_symmetry.space_group_name_H-M   'P 1'
#
loop_
_entity.id
_entity.type
_entity.pdbx_description
1 polymer ?
#
loop_
_entity_poly.entity_id
_entity_poly.type
_entity_poly.pdbx_seq_one_letter_code
_entity_poly.pdbx_strand_id
1 'polypeptide(L)'
;MSFRALGLAGNRLDRSRIAYSCKNLKGLTKKQIRWNCTLIDPVTLELISDVIMREGTRESAFVHAVSAAGVAYRVTRDCARGLNERCGCDQSMLSLDPQVRSYDYQGCSDNVQYGIAISREFVDAAERGKNASNRAILNLHNNRAGRQVGYHIYTLEIL
;
A
#
# COMPACT_ATOMS: atom_id res chain seq x y z
N MET A 1 -12.03 5.87 11.11
CA MET A 1 -11.57 7.23 10.78
C MET A 1 -11.95 7.55 9.34
N SER A 2 -12.58 8.70 9.09
CA SER A 2 -13.03 9.12 7.75
C SER A 2 -11.86 9.67 6.93
N PHE A 3 -11.80 9.36 5.63
CA PHE A 3 -10.77 9.84 4.67
C PHE A 3 -10.56 11.37 4.70
N ARG A 4 -11.58 12.13 5.10
CA ARG A 4 -11.48 13.60 5.28
C ARG A 4 -10.41 14.01 6.30
N ALA A 5 -10.11 13.15 7.29
CA ALA A 5 -9.08 13.42 8.29
C ALA A 5 -7.65 13.31 7.72
N LEU A 6 -7.44 12.57 6.63
CA LEU A 6 -6.13 12.37 6.00
C LEU A 6 -5.89 13.29 4.78
N GLY A 7 -6.89 14.06 4.35
CA GLY A 7 -6.67 15.12 3.36
C GLY A 7 -6.51 14.71 1.93
N LEU A 8 -6.76 13.44 1.67
CA LEU A 8 -6.86 12.89 0.32
C LEU A 8 -8.14 13.47 -0.30
N ALA A 9 -8.01 14.64 -0.92
CA ALA A 9 -9.09 15.26 -1.67
C ALA A 9 -9.44 14.39 -2.90
N GLY A 10 -10.73 14.23 -3.15
CA GLY A 10 -11.23 13.83 -4.48
C GLY A 10 -11.32 12.35 -4.82
N ASN A 11 -10.52 11.44 -4.26
CA ASN A 11 -10.62 10.02 -4.56
C ASN A 11 -10.72 9.18 -3.29
N ARG A 12 -11.92 8.63 -3.04
CA ARG A 12 -12.14 7.59 -2.03
C ARG A 12 -11.11 6.48 -2.31
N LEU A 13 -10.07 6.35 -1.46
CA LEU A 13 -9.22 5.15 -1.43
C LEU A 13 -10.10 4.03 -0.90
N ASP A 14 -11.04 3.59 -1.72
CA ASP A 14 -11.91 2.49 -1.40
C ASP A 14 -11.04 1.25 -1.28
N ARG A 15 -11.20 0.55 -0.16
CA ARG A 15 -10.52 -0.73 0.10
C ARG A 15 -10.79 -1.71 -1.05
N SER A 16 -11.96 -1.59 -1.69
CA SER A 16 -12.31 -2.33 -2.92
C SER A 16 -11.38 -1.98 -4.10
N ARG A 17 -11.10 -0.70 -4.36
CA ARG A 17 -10.23 -0.22 -5.46
C ARG A 17 -8.79 -0.70 -5.33
N ILE A 18 -8.27 -0.79 -4.11
CA ILE A 18 -6.93 -1.31 -3.82
C ILE A 18 -6.89 -2.84 -3.99
N ALA A 19 -7.96 -3.53 -3.59
CA ALA A 19 -8.13 -4.98 -3.79
C ALA A 19 -8.16 -5.38 -5.28
N TYR A 20 -8.66 -4.54 -6.19
CA TYR A 20 -8.60 -4.80 -7.64
C TYR A 20 -7.16 -4.82 -8.22
N SER A 21 -6.15 -4.39 -7.46
CA SER A 21 -4.74 -4.37 -7.91
C SER A 21 -4.17 -5.77 -8.16
N CYS A 22 -4.63 -6.77 -7.41
CA CYS A 22 -4.07 -8.12 -7.43
C CYS A 22 -4.32 -8.89 -8.75
N LYS A 23 -5.38 -8.55 -9.49
CA LYS A 23 -5.68 -9.17 -10.80
C LYS A 23 -4.72 -8.75 -11.91
N ASN A 24 -4.05 -7.61 -11.76
CA ASN A 24 -3.23 -6.97 -12.81
C ASN A 24 -1.72 -7.00 -12.52
N LEU A 25 -1.28 -7.71 -11.47
CA LEU A 25 0.13 -7.87 -11.18
C LEU A 25 0.80 -8.73 -12.26
N LYS A 26 1.58 -8.08 -13.12
CA LYS A 26 2.41 -8.75 -14.11
C LYS A 26 3.47 -9.60 -13.39
N GLY A 27 3.56 -10.89 -13.71
CA GLY A 27 4.54 -11.82 -13.14
C GLY A 27 3.94 -13.09 -12.52
N LEU A 28 2.64 -13.10 -12.19
CA LEU A 28 1.94 -14.31 -11.75
C LEU A 28 1.30 -14.98 -12.97
N THR A 29 2.03 -15.87 -13.63
CA THR A 29 1.51 -16.56 -14.82
C THR A 29 0.34 -17.48 -14.43
N LYS A 30 -0.76 -17.47 -15.21
CA LYS A 30 -1.96 -18.32 -15.04
C LYS A 30 -1.66 -19.83 -14.89
N LYS A 31 -0.46 -20.27 -15.28
CA LYS A 31 -0.05 -21.67 -15.26
C LYS A 31 0.39 -22.16 -13.87
N GLN A 32 0.64 -21.26 -12.92
CA GLN A 32 1.20 -21.60 -11.60
C GLN A 32 0.21 -21.43 -10.43
N ILE A 33 -0.93 -20.75 -10.62
CA ILE A 33 -1.84 -20.40 -9.51
C ILE A 33 -3.29 -20.65 -9.91
N ARG A 34 -3.98 -21.54 -9.19
CA ARG A 34 -5.40 -21.89 -9.40
C ARG A 34 -6.37 -20.76 -9.02
N TRP A 35 -5.93 -19.86 -8.14
CA TRP A 35 -6.71 -18.72 -7.67
C TRP A 35 -6.46 -17.47 -8.53
N ASN A 36 -7.54 -16.83 -9.00
CA ASN A 36 -7.51 -15.71 -9.96
C ASN A 36 -7.59 -14.31 -9.31
N CYS A 37 -7.40 -14.24 -7.99
CA CYS A 37 -7.51 -13.01 -7.20
C CYS A 37 -8.86 -12.26 -7.26
N THR A 38 -9.98 -12.96 -7.45
CA THR A 38 -11.30 -12.39 -7.15
C THR A 38 -11.47 -12.20 -5.64
N LEU A 39 -11.60 -10.95 -5.22
CA LEU A 39 -11.87 -10.56 -3.83
C LEU A 39 -13.31 -10.13 -3.59
N ILE A 40 -14.07 -9.93 -4.67
CA ILE A 40 -15.51 -9.66 -4.65
C ILE A 40 -16.15 -10.75 -5.51
N ASP A 41 -17.16 -11.39 -4.95
CA ASP A 41 -17.95 -12.37 -5.66
C ASP A 41 -18.76 -11.62 -6.74
N PRO A 42 -18.62 -11.99 -8.02
CA PRO A 42 -19.29 -11.26 -9.10
C PRO A 42 -20.82 -11.41 -9.07
N VAL A 43 -21.36 -12.40 -8.34
CA VAL A 43 -22.77 -12.71 -8.23
C VAL A 43 -23.36 -12.09 -6.96
N THR A 44 -22.74 -12.32 -5.80
CA THR A 44 -23.27 -11.81 -4.52
C THR A 44 -22.81 -10.39 -4.22
N LEU A 45 -21.80 -9.88 -4.94
CA LEU A 45 -21.11 -8.61 -4.67
C LEU A 45 -20.50 -8.52 -3.27
N GLU A 46 -20.47 -9.65 -2.55
CA GLU A 46 -19.86 -9.74 -1.24
C GLU A 46 -18.36 -9.86 -1.38
N LEU A 47 -17.66 -9.34 -0.38
CA LEU A 47 -16.23 -9.45 -0.32
C LEU A 47 -15.89 -10.93 0.04
N ILE A 48 -15.37 -11.71 -0.92
CA ILE A 48 -14.87 -13.09 -0.75
C ILE A 48 -13.82 -13.17 0.39
N SER A 49 -13.26 -12.02 0.77
CA SER A 49 -12.39 -11.90 1.95
C SER A 49 -13.01 -12.43 3.24
N ASP A 50 -14.33 -12.44 3.42
CA ASP A 50 -14.89 -12.99 4.66
C ASP A 50 -14.66 -14.50 4.81
N VAL A 51 -14.49 -15.24 3.71
CA VAL A 51 -14.10 -16.65 3.75
C VAL A 51 -12.57 -16.76 3.71
N ILE A 52 -11.92 -16.13 2.74
CA ILE A 52 -10.46 -16.26 2.52
C ILE A 52 -9.63 -15.62 3.65
N MET A 53 -10.05 -14.47 4.19
CA MET A 53 -9.33 -13.75 5.26
C MET A 53 -9.69 -14.23 6.67
N ARG A 54 -10.63 -15.18 6.80
CA ARG A 54 -10.89 -15.87 8.08
C ARG A 54 -9.97 -17.07 8.27
N GLU A 55 -9.65 -17.78 7.19
CA GLU A 55 -8.90 -19.04 7.27
C GLU A 55 -7.37 -18.91 7.29
N GLY A 56 -6.82 -17.69 7.16
CA GLY A 56 -5.37 -17.47 7.28
C GLY A 56 -4.55 -18.18 6.19
N THR A 57 -5.09 -18.25 4.97
CA THR A 57 -4.45 -18.94 3.84
C THR A 57 -3.28 -18.16 3.24
N ARG A 58 -2.48 -18.81 2.38
CA ARG A 58 -1.38 -18.15 1.64
C ARG A 58 -1.90 -17.04 0.74
N GLU A 59 -3.07 -17.24 0.15
CA GLU A 59 -3.75 -16.25 -0.70
C GLU A 59 -4.16 -15.04 0.14
N SER A 60 -4.69 -15.23 1.35
CA SER A 60 -5.03 -14.13 2.26
C SER A 60 -3.80 -13.31 2.66
N ALA A 61 -2.67 -13.98 2.92
CA ALA A 61 -1.42 -13.32 3.23
C ALA A 61 -0.93 -12.44 2.07
N PHE A 62 -1.03 -12.95 0.85
CA PHE A 62 -0.71 -12.19 -0.36
C PHE A 62 -1.60 -10.96 -0.53
N VAL A 63 -2.91 -11.09 -0.31
CA VAL A 63 -3.88 -9.98 -0.41
C VAL A 63 -3.56 -8.88 0.59
N HIS A 64 -3.28 -9.24 1.84
CA HIS A 64 -2.86 -8.31 2.88
C HIS A 64 -1.60 -7.54 2.48
N ALA A 65 -0.57 -8.27 2.03
CA ALA A 65 0.69 -7.67 1.60
C ALA A 65 0.51 -6.72 0.41
N VAL A 66 -0.13 -7.18 -0.67
CA VAL A 66 -0.27 -6.36 -1.89
C VAL A 66 -1.21 -5.17 -1.68
N SER A 67 -2.24 -5.31 -0.84
CA SER A 67 -3.13 -4.20 -0.52
C SER A 67 -2.38 -3.11 0.25
N ALA A 68 -1.60 -3.50 1.26
CA ALA A 68 -0.78 -2.57 2.03
C ALA A 68 0.29 -1.88 1.15
N ALA A 69 0.94 -2.63 0.25
CA ALA A 69 1.89 -2.09 -0.72
C ALA A 69 1.21 -1.11 -1.70
N GLY A 70 0.03 -1.47 -2.23
CA GLY A 70 -0.72 -0.67 -3.20
C GLY A 70 -1.20 0.66 -2.64
N VAL A 71 -1.66 0.70 -1.38
CA VAL A 71 -1.98 1.97 -0.71
C VAL A 71 -0.74 2.85 -0.60
N ALA A 72 0.37 2.27 -0.14
CA ALA A 72 1.62 3.02 0.01
C ALA A 72 2.09 3.59 -1.36
N TYR A 73 2.07 2.76 -2.42
CA TYR A 73 2.39 3.17 -3.79
C TYR A 73 1.55 4.35 -4.23
N ARG A 74 0.23 4.21 -4.12
CA ARG A 74 -0.69 5.18 -4.70
C ARG A 74 -0.61 6.52 -3.99
N VAL A 75 -0.53 6.50 -2.66
CA VAL A 75 -0.39 7.72 -1.86
C VAL A 75 0.93 8.41 -2.19
N THR A 76 2.05 7.70 -2.18
CA THR A 76 3.36 8.27 -2.52
C THR A 76 3.32 8.91 -3.91
N ARG A 77 2.77 8.22 -4.90
CA ARG A 77 2.74 8.70 -6.28
C ARG A 77 1.81 9.90 -6.48
N ASP A 78 0.67 9.92 -5.80
CA ASP A 78 -0.26 11.05 -5.84
C ASP A 78 0.35 12.28 -5.14
N CYS A 79 1.09 12.10 -4.05
CA CYS A 79 1.84 13.17 -3.38
C CYS A 79 2.93 13.76 -4.28
N ALA A 80 3.73 12.92 -4.92
CA ALA A 80 4.80 13.37 -5.82
C ALA A 80 4.27 14.10 -7.06
N ARG A 81 3.05 13.80 -7.50
CA ARG A 81 2.36 14.49 -8.60
C ARG A 81 1.64 15.77 -8.18
N GLY A 82 1.64 16.09 -6.88
CA GLY A 82 0.88 17.23 -6.36
C GLY A 82 -0.64 17.05 -6.43
N LEU A 83 -1.14 15.81 -6.52
CA LEU A 83 -2.58 15.53 -6.54
C LEU A 83 -3.23 15.58 -5.16
N ASN A 84 -2.43 15.70 -4.10
CA ASN A 84 -2.90 15.84 -2.73
C ASN A 84 -2.17 17.03 -2.07
N GLU A 85 -2.94 18.00 -1.59
CA GLU A 85 -2.44 19.23 -0.98
C GLU A 85 -1.78 19.02 0.40
N ARG A 86 -2.02 17.89 1.06
CA ARG A 86 -1.49 17.60 2.40
C ARG A 86 -0.12 16.91 2.41
N CYS A 87 0.45 16.65 1.24
CA CYS A 87 1.75 16.00 1.10
C CYS A 87 2.47 16.49 -0.16
N GLY A 88 3.74 16.12 -0.29
CA GLY A 88 4.55 16.49 -1.45
C GLY A 88 5.78 15.60 -1.59
N CYS A 89 6.76 16.10 -2.35
CA CYS A 89 8.04 15.44 -2.59
C CYS A 89 8.84 15.29 -1.29
N ASP A 90 9.75 14.32 -1.25
CA ASP A 90 10.75 14.23 -0.19
C ASP A 90 11.79 15.35 -0.34
N GLN A 91 12.03 16.07 0.77
CA GLN A 91 12.92 17.22 0.85
C GLN A 91 14.21 16.92 1.65
N SER A 92 14.44 15.64 2.00
CA SER A 92 15.63 15.21 2.75
C SER A 92 16.94 15.66 2.09
N MET A 93 17.04 15.54 0.76
CA MET A 93 18.21 15.98 -0.02
C MET A 93 18.41 17.49 -0.04
N LEU A 94 17.33 18.29 0.02
CA LEU A 94 17.40 19.75 0.07
C LEU A 94 17.86 20.25 1.45
N SER A 95 17.66 19.42 2.48
CA SER A 95 18.06 19.71 3.86
C SER A 95 19.55 19.49 4.12
N LEU A 96 20.27 18.84 3.18
CA LEU A 96 21.72 18.65 3.26
C LEU A 96 22.45 19.97 2.99
N ASP A 97 23.52 20.21 3.73
CA ASP A 97 24.41 21.36 3.55
C ASP A 97 24.88 21.43 2.08
N PRO A 98 24.72 22.58 1.40
CA PRO A 98 25.24 22.78 0.05
C PRO A 98 26.71 22.37 -0.14
N GLN A 99 27.55 22.46 0.90
CA GLN A 99 28.95 22.04 0.85
C GLN A 99 29.14 20.51 0.83
N VAL A 100 28.15 19.75 1.32
CA VAL A 100 28.12 18.28 1.31
C VAL A 100 27.44 17.74 0.06
N ARG A 101 26.58 18.54 -0.58
CA ARG A 101 25.91 18.16 -1.83
C ARG A 101 26.91 18.21 -2.99
N SER A 102 27.30 17.02 -3.47
CA SER A 102 28.17 16.89 -4.64
C SER A 102 27.48 17.21 -5.97
N TYR A 103 26.16 17.38 -5.99
CA TYR A 103 25.38 17.67 -7.19
C TYR A 103 24.14 18.52 -6.86
N ASP A 104 23.64 19.25 -7.85
CA ASP A 104 22.39 19.99 -7.75
C ASP A 104 21.20 19.02 -7.90
N TYR A 105 20.51 18.78 -6.79
CA TYR A 105 19.29 17.98 -6.79
C TYR A 105 18.16 18.76 -7.48
N GLN A 106 17.63 18.21 -8.57
CA GLN A 106 16.47 18.74 -9.28
C GLN A 106 15.37 17.69 -9.36
N GLY A 107 14.12 18.14 -9.33
CA GLY A 107 12.94 17.28 -9.46
C GLY A 107 12.24 16.97 -8.14
N CYS A 108 11.39 15.94 -8.18
CA CYS A 108 10.54 15.52 -7.07
C CYS A 108 10.91 14.09 -6.65
N SER A 109 11.59 13.94 -5.52
CA SER A 109 11.78 12.64 -4.90
C SER A 109 10.44 12.14 -4.36
N ASP A 110 10.10 10.88 -4.61
CA ASP A 110 8.92 10.24 -4.05
C ASP A 110 9.07 10.12 -2.51
N ASN A 111 8.13 10.68 -1.73
CA ASN A 111 8.13 10.51 -0.27
C ASN A 111 7.51 9.18 0.15
N VAL A 112 8.29 8.10 -0.04
CA VAL A 112 7.85 6.73 0.22
C VAL A 112 7.46 6.51 1.69
N GLN A 113 8.18 7.13 2.62
CA GLN A 113 7.90 7.01 4.05
C GLN A 113 6.51 7.55 4.42
N TYR A 114 6.11 8.67 3.81
CA TYR A 114 4.76 9.20 4.00
C TYR A 114 3.69 8.21 3.50
N GLY A 115 3.86 7.63 2.31
CA GLY A 115 2.93 6.62 1.79
C GLY A 115 2.84 5.38 2.67
N ILE A 116 3.97 4.89 3.20
CA ILE A 116 4.03 3.77 4.16
C ILE A 116 3.26 4.10 5.44
N ALA A 117 3.44 5.31 5.98
CA ALA A 117 2.75 5.76 7.19
C ALA A 117 1.23 5.81 6.99
N ILE A 118 0.75 6.38 5.87
CA ILE A 118 -0.67 6.41 5.54
C ILE A 118 -1.22 4.99 5.32
N SER A 119 -0.47 4.13 4.63
CA SER A 119 -0.86 2.72 4.44
C SER A 119 -0.98 1.98 5.77
N ARG A 120 -0.06 2.20 6.71
CA ARG A 120 -0.14 1.65 8.06
C ARG A 120 -1.41 2.12 8.77
N GLU A 121 -1.66 3.42 8.79
CA GLU A 121 -2.85 3.97 9.46
C GLU A 121 -4.16 3.49 8.85
N PHE A 122 -4.21 3.34 7.53
CA PHE A 122 -5.43 2.97 6.82
C PHE A 122 -5.69 1.46 6.79
N VAL A 123 -4.69 0.66 6.41
CA VAL A 123 -4.85 -0.78 6.19
C VAL A 123 -4.88 -1.54 7.52
N ASP A 124 -4.05 -1.13 8.49
CA ASP A 124 -3.97 -1.80 9.78
C ASP A 124 -5.15 -1.39 10.70
N ALA A 125 -5.88 -0.32 10.39
CA ALA A 125 -7.06 0.10 11.15
C ALA A 125 -8.13 -0.99 11.26
N ALA A 126 -8.24 -1.87 10.26
CA ALA A 126 -9.19 -2.98 10.30
C ALA A 126 -8.81 -4.10 11.26
N GLU A 127 -7.56 -4.13 11.73
CA GLU A 127 -7.09 -5.09 12.72
C GLU A 127 -7.10 -4.50 14.14
N ARG A 128 -7.34 -3.19 14.29
CA ARG A 128 -7.52 -2.54 15.59
C ARG A 128 -8.78 -3.06 16.30
N GLY A 129 -8.69 -3.29 17.61
CA GLY A 129 -9.80 -3.80 18.44
C GLY A 129 -10.04 -5.31 18.34
N LYS A 130 -9.37 -6.01 17.41
CA LYS A 130 -9.34 -7.48 17.35
C LYS A 130 -8.20 -8.00 18.23
N ASN A 131 -8.32 -7.79 19.54
CA ASN A 131 -7.35 -8.16 20.59
C ASN A 131 -6.49 -9.38 20.22
N ALA A 132 -5.16 -9.18 20.10
CA ALA A 132 -4.07 -10.17 20.04
C ALA A 132 -4.32 -11.54 19.37
N SER A 133 -5.34 -11.68 18.53
CA SER A 133 -5.62 -12.96 17.86
C SER A 133 -4.43 -13.28 16.97
N ASN A 134 -4.02 -14.55 16.93
CA ASN A 134 -2.94 -15.00 16.06
C ASN A 134 -3.15 -14.52 14.61
N ARG A 135 -4.41 -14.42 14.18
CA ARG A 135 -4.79 -13.89 12.87
C ARG A 135 -4.52 -12.40 12.71
N ALA A 136 -4.89 -11.56 13.67
CA ALA A 136 -4.59 -10.12 13.60
C ALA A 136 -3.07 -9.88 13.55
N ILE A 137 -2.30 -10.66 14.30
CA ILE A 137 -0.83 -10.62 14.28
C ILE A 137 -0.29 -11.00 12.89
N LEU A 138 -0.79 -12.09 12.29
CA LEU A 138 -0.42 -12.52 10.94
C LEU A 138 -0.79 -11.47 9.88
N ASN A 139 -1.98 -10.90 9.97
CA ASN A 139 -2.44 -9.86 9.03
C ASN A 139 -1.54 -8.62 9.10
N LEU A 140 -1.21 -8.16 10.31
CA LEU A 140 -0.28 -7.05 10.51
C LEU A 140 1.13 -7.37 10.00
N HIS A 141 1.61 -8.60 10.20
CA HIS A 141 2.88 -9.07 9.65
C HIS A 141 2.88 -9.02 8.11
N ASN A 142 1.84 -9.56 7.47
CA ASN A 142 1.70 -9.57 6.01
C ASN A 142 1.61 -8.16 5.44
N ASN A 143 0.82 -7.28 6.07
CA ASN A 143 0.74 -5.87 5.70
C ASN A 143 2.12 -5.18 5.77
N ARG A 144 2.88 -5.44 6.85
CA ARG A 144 4.24 -4.91 7.02
C ARG A 144 5.18 -5.42 5.93
N ALA A 145 5.15 -6.72 5.64
CA ALA A 145 5.97 -7.32 4.60
C ALA A 145 5.70 -6.67 3.22
N GLY A 146 4.43 -6.46 2.88
CA GLY A 146 4.05 -5.78 1.64
C GLY A 146 4.61 -4.35 1.53
N ARG A 147 4.51 -3.55 2.60
CA ARG A 147 5.06 -2.18 2.63
C ARG A 147 6.58 -2.16 2.46
N GLN A 148 7.28 -3.15 3.01
CA GLN A 148 8.74 -3.22 2.98
C GLN A 148 9.28 -3.63 1.61
N VAL A 149 8.61 -4.55 0.90
CA VAL A 149 8.94 -4.86 -0.50
C VAL A 149 8.78 -3.62 -1.37
N GLY A 150 7.68 -2.87 -1.18
CA GLY A 150 7.47 -1.59 -1.85
C GLY A 150 8.67 -0.67 -1.65
N TYR A 151 9.07 -0.41 -0.40
CA TYR A 151 10.22 0.42 -0.06
C TYR A 151 11.47 0.08 -0.88
N HIS A 152 11.83 -1.21 -0.95
CA HIS A 152 13.00 -1.67 -1.72
C HIS A 152 12.86 -1.43 -3.23
N ILE A 153 11.67 -1.63 -3.79
CA ILE A 153 11.43 -1.38 -5.23
C ILE A 153 11.57 0.12 -5.55
N TYR A 154 11.01 1.02 -4.73
CA TYR A 154 11.13 2.46 -4.96
C TYR A 154 12.58 2.97 -4.84
N THR A 155 13.37 2.36 -3.95
CA THR A 155 14.78 2.75 -3.79
C THR A 155 15.68 2.21 -4.91
N LEU A 156 15.24 1.18 -5.63
CA LEU A 156 16.03 0.52 -6.68
C LEU A 156 15.75 1.08 -8.10
N GLU A 157 14.73 1.92 -8.31
CA GLU A 157 14.52 2.64 -9.58
C GLU A 157 15.42 3.90 -9.73
N ILE A 158 16.45 4.07 -8.88
CA ILE A 158 17.41 5.20 -8.93
C ILE A 158 18.83 4.74 -9.37
N LEU A 159 18.98 3.54 -9.94
CA LEU A 159 20.23 3.11 -10.60
C LEU A 159 19.98 2.62 -12.02
#